data_AF-A0AAW1G3Z1-F1
#
_entry.id   AF-A0AAW1G3Z1-F1
#
_cell.length_a   1.000
_cell.length_b   1.000
_cell.length_c   1.000
_cell.angle_alpha   90.00
_cell.angle_beta   90.00
_cell.angle_gamma   90.00
#
_symmetry.space_group_name_H-M   'P 1'
#
loop_
_entity.id
_entity.type
_entity.pdbx_description
1 polymer ?
#
loop_
_entity_poly.entity_id
_entity_poly.type
_entity_poly.pdbx_seq_one_letter_code
_entity_poly.pdbx_strand_id
1 'polypeptide(L)'
;MERDIRQYLTEAKERQDSGALQSAYRLLENVAVVGTSGRTPRIARELYVVCAEAALQLGCLEISTACLKMYFEGNPPDNQFLCRAYLCRGQLKSPPATGSVGDFEEAVLCFLKAIEISKHEPRYFFLAFNASVLYLQTVRPLLQPGRCRHLVPSLRQMSRGRR
;
A
#
# COMPACT_ATOMS: atom_id res chain seq x y z
N MET A 1 -2.21 25.37 -0.28
CA MET A 1 -1.62 24.21 0.42
C MET A 1 -2.15 22.88 -0.11
N GLU A 2 -3.42 22.50 0.11
CA GLU A 2 -3.93 21.19 -0.35
C GLU A 2 -3.90 21.04 -1.89
N ARG A 3 -4.20 22.13 -2.63
CA ARG A 3 -4.06 22.17 -4.09
C ARG A 3 -2.62 21.95 -4.54
N ASP A 4 -1.66 22.58 -3.86
CA ASP A 4 -0.24 22.48 -4.18
C ASP A 4 0.27 21.05 -3.94
N ILE A 5 -0.18 20.39 -2.87
CA ILE A 5 0.12 18.97 -2.61
C ILE A 5 -0.40 18.11 -3.77
N ARG A 6 -1.66 18.29 -4.20
CA ARG A 6 -2.20 17.53 -5.33
C ARG A 6 -1.41 17.77 -6.62
N GLN A 7 -1.01 19.01 -6.88
CA GLN A 7 -0.21 19.35 -8.05
C GLN A 7 1.15 18.65 -8.05
N TYR A 8 1.89 18.72 -6.93
CA TYR A 8 3.16 18.00 -6.79
C TYR A 8 3.00 16.49 -6.90
N LEU A 9 1.92 15.90 -6.38
CA LEU A 9 1.66 14.47 -6.52
C LEU A 9 1.33 14.06 -7.95
N THR A 10 0.62 14.89 -8.70
CA THR A 10 0.39 14.68 -10.14
C THR A 10 1.71 14.73 -10.89
N GLU A 11 2.53 15.75 -10.64
CA GLU A 11 3.84 15.91 -11.28
C GLU A 11 4.78 14.72 -10.97
N ALA A 12 4.83 14.29 -9.71
CA ALA A 12 5.61 13.13 -9.29
C ALA A 12 5.21 11.86 -10.05
N LYS A 13 3.91 11.64 -10.27
CA LYS A 13 3.40 10.46 -10.98
C LYS A 13 3.65 10.53 -12.48
N GLU A 14 3.34 11.66 -13.11
CA GLU A 14 3.43 11.81 -14.57
C GLU A 14 4.87 11.91 -15.07
N ARG A 15 5.72 12.65 -14.34
CA ARG A 15 7.11 12.92 -14.75
C ARG A 15 8.13 12.01 -14.07
N GLN A 16 7.66 11.11 -13.22
CA GLN A 16 8.51 10.29 -12.35
C GLN A 16 9.46 11.14 -11.48
N ASP A 17 8.96 12.28 -10.98
CA ASP A 17 9.75 13.29 -10.28
C ASP A 17 9.77 13.07 -8.76
N SER A 18 10.88 12.54 -8.25
CA SER A 18 11.11 12.35 -6.82
C SER A 18 11.24 13.68 -6.03
N GLY A 19 11.66 14.77 -6.68
CA GLY A 19 11.75 16.10 -6.07
C GLY A 19 10.36 16.71 -5.85
N ALA A 20 9.45 16.53 -6.80
CA ALA A 20 8.03 16.87 -6.64
C ALA A 20 7.41 16.03 -5.50
N LEU A 21 7.68 14.73 -5.44
CA LEU A 21 7.23 13.86 -4.35
C LEU A 21 7.71 14.37 -2.97
N GLN A 22 9.00 14.68 -2.83
CA GLN A 22 9.54 15.22 -1.57
C GLN A 22 8.93 16.56 -1.19
N SER A 23 8.57 17.39 -2.17
CA SER A 23 7.89 18.66 -1.93
C SER A 23 6.46 18.45 -1.45
N ALA A 24 5.71 17.50 -2.03
CA ALA A 24 4.41 17.08 -1.53
C ALA A 24 4.48 16.53 -0.11
N TYR A 25 5.44 15.64 0.17
CA TYR A 25 5.61 15.01 1.48
C TYR A 25 5.96 16.02 2.56
N ARG A 26 6.89 16.95 2.31
CA ARG A 26 7.24 18.02 3.26
C ARG A 26 6.03 18.90 3.62
N LEU A 27 5.16 19.20 2.66
CA LEU A 27 3.93 19.95 2.93
C LEU A 27 2.96 19.15 3.83
N LEU A 28 2.85 17.83 3.63
CA LEU A 28 2.05 16.96 4.50
C LEU A 28 2.63 16.88 5.92
N GLU A 29 3.95 16.73 6.05
CA GLU A 29 4.66 16.63 7.33
C GLU A 29 4.53 17.92 8.15
N ASN A 30 4.70 19.08 7.51
CA ASN A 30 4.52 20.38 8.16
C ASN A 30 3.12 20.54 8.77
N VAL A 31 2.09 19.95 8.17
CA VAL A 31 0.72 19.98 8.74
C VAL A 31 0.57 19.02 9.92
N ALA A 32 1.23 17.87 9.89
CA ALA A 32 1.24 16.93 11.01
C ALA A 32 1.87 17.56 12.26
N VAL A 33 2.99 18.28 12.11
CA VAL A 33 3.68 18.95 13.22
C VAL A 33 2.83 20.07 13.83
N VAL A 34 2.22 20.92 13.00
CA VAL A 34 1.42 22.06 13.45
C VAL A 34 0.05 21.62 14.00
N GLY A 35 -0.43 20.41 13.67
CA GLY A 35 -1.70 19.85 14.13
C GLY A 35 -1.82 19.64 15.65
N THR A 36 -0.73 19.79 16.40
CA THR A 36 -0.72 19.79 17.87
C THR A 36 -1.15 21.12 18.48
N SER A 37 -1.16 22.23 17.71
CA SER A 37 -1.53 23.56 18.18
C SER A 37 -2.89 24.02 17.61
N GLY A 38 -3.98 23.38 18.04
CA GLY A 38 -5.36 23.91 18.16
C GLY A 38 -6.10 24.53 16.95
N ARG A 39 -5.47 24.84 15.82
CA ARG A 39 -6.08 25.65 14.75
C ARG A 39 -5.45 25.40 13.38
N THR A 40 -5.44 24.14 12.94
CA THR A 40 -4.91 23.77 11.62
C THR A 40 -6.00 23.48 10.58
N PRO A 41 -5.75 23.79 9.30
CA PRO A 41 -6.58 23.32 8.21
C PRO A 41 -6.52 21.78 8.17
N ARG A 42 -7.68 21.13 8.29
CA ARG A 42 -7.82 19.68 8.15
C ARG A 42 -7.50 19.29 6.70
N ILE A 43 -6.27 18.83 6.44
CA ILE A 43 -5.92 18.24 5.16
C ILE A 43 -6.66 16.90 5.01
N ALA A 44 -7.17 16.64 3.81
CA ALA A 44 -7.83 15.39 3.49
C ALA A 44 -6.87 14.20 3.67
N ARG A 45 -7.21 13.25 4.57
CA ARG A 45 -6.37 12.09 4.91
C ARG A 45 -6.02 11.20 3.72
N GLU A 46 -6.88 11.19 2.70
CA GLU A 46 -6.63 10.54 1.41
C GLU A 46 -5.31 10.95 0.77
N LEU A 47 -4.80 12.15 1.02
CA LEU A 47 -3.55 12.64 0.44
C LEU A 47 -2.33 11.89 0.95
N TYR A 48 -2.36 11.38 2.18
CA TYR A 48 -1.32 10.47 2.66
C TYR A 48 -1.30 9.17 1.84
N VAL A 49 -2.47 8.63 1.48
CA VAL A 49 -2.54 7.41 0.65
C VAL A 49 -2.05 7.68 -0.76
N VAL A 50 -2.45 8.80 -1.37
CA VAL A 50 -1.99 9.18 -2.72
C VAL A 50 -0.48 9.43 -2.74
N CYS A 51 0.07 10.05 -1.69
CA CYS A 51 1.51 10.23 -1.52
C CYS A 51 2.23 8.90 -1.33
N ALA A 52 1.66 7.99 -0.53
CA ALA A 52 2.25 6.67 -0.30
C ALA A 52 2.34 5.83 -1.58
N GLU A 53 1.31 5.88 -2.43
CA GLU A 53 1.32 5.21 -3.73
C GLU A 53 2.36 5.78 -4.68
N ALA A 54 2.43 7.12 -4.79
CA ALA A 54 3.43 7.77 -5.65
C ALA A 54 4.85 7.42 -5.18
N ALA A 55 5.07 7.45 -3.87
CA ALA A 55 6.34 7.05 -3.27
C ALA A 55 6.70 5.59 -3.55
N LEU A 56 5.73 4.68 -3.47
CA LEU A 56 5.94 3.27 -3.79
C LEU A 56 6.30 3.07 -5.27
N GLN A 57 5.62 3.76 -6.19
CA GLN A 57 5.92 3.73 -7.62
C GLN A 57 7.33 4.24 -7.94
N LEU A 58 7.79 5.25 -7.21
CA LEU A 58 9.12 5.84 -7.36
C LEU A 58 10.22 5.13 -6.55
N GLY A 59 9.88 4.08 -5.80
CA GLY A 59 10.83 3.36 -4.95
C GLY A 59 11.24 4.10 -3.67
N CYS A 60 10.58 5.20 -3.30
CA CYS A 60 10.82 5.94 -2.05
C CYS A 60 10.07 5.29 -0.87
N LEU A 61 10.56 4.14 -0.42
CA LEU A 61 9.86 3.28 0.55
C LEU A 61 9.65 3.95 1.92
N GLU A 62 10.57 4.83 2.33
CA GLU A 62 10.52 5.57 3.59
C GLU A 62 9.34 6.55 3.61
N ILE A 63 9.16 7.31 2.52
CA ILE A 63 8.05 8.26 2.36
C ILE A 63 6.72 7.51 2.36
N SER A 64 6.65 6.37 1.66
CA SER A 64 5.45 5.54 1.63
C SER A 64 5.09 5.05 3.02
N THR A 65 6.07 4.53 3.76
CA THR A 65 5.91 4.03 5.14
C THR A 65 5.43 5.13 6.08
N ALA A 66 6.04 6.31 6.03
CA ALA A 66 5.68 7.44 6.88
C ALA A 66 4.24 7.94 6.61
N CYS A 67 3.87 8.05 5.33
CA CYS A 67 2.52 8.44 4.94
C CYS A 67 1.46 7.42 5.41
N LEU A 68 1.73 6.12 5.26
CA LEU A 68 0.82 5.08 5.75
C LEU A 68 0.66 5.12 7.27
N LYS A 69 1.76 5.36 8.01
CA LYS A 69 1.70 5.53 9.47
C LYS A 69 0.72 6.66 9.85
N MET A 70 0.88 7.84 9.26
CA MET A 70 0.00 8.98 9.50
C MET A 70 -1.47 8.69 9.14
N TYR A 71 -1.71 7.94 8.06
CA TYR A 71 -3.07 7.57 7.65
C TYR A 71 -3.74 6.63 8.65
N PHE A 72 -3.05 5.57 9.08
CA PHE A 72 -3.61 4.55 9.99
C PHE A 72 -3.79 5.05 11.43
N GLU A 73 -2.93 5.96 11.92
CA GLU A 73 -3.10 6.60 13.23
C GLU A 73 -4.42 7.36 13.36
N GLY A 74 -4.99 7.81 12.24
CA GLY A 74 -6.24 8.55 12.20
C GLY A 74 -7.52 7.72 12.37
N ASN A 75 -7.44 6.40 12.53
CA ASN A 75 -8.57 5.46 12.44
C ASN A 75 -9.43 5.70 11.16
N PRO A 76 -8.91 5.32 9.98
CA PRO A 76 -9.56 5.61 8.72
C PRO A 76 -10.89 4.84 8.55
N PRO A 77 -11.90 5.44 7.89
CA PRO A 77 -13.15 4.75 7.58
C PRO A 77 -12.95 3.69 6.48
N ASP A 78 -13.83 2.69 6.45
CA ASP A 78 -13.85 1.63 5.44
C ASP A 78 -14.29 2.18 4.08
N ASN A 79 -13.31 2.64 3.29
CA ASN A 79 -13.52 3.17 1.95
C ASN A 79 -12.38 2.75 1.00
N GLN A 80 -12.45 3.19 -0.27
CA GLN A 80 -11.42 2.88 -1.26
C GLN A 80 -10.00 3.25 -0.83
N PHE A 81 -9.81 4.31 -0.03
CA PHE A 81 -8.48 4.73 0.41
C PHE A 81 -7.92 3.79 1.46
N LEU A 82 -8.76 3.18 2.28
CA LEU A 82 -8.31 2.15 3.22
C LEU A 82 -7.82 0.91 2.47
N CYS A 83 -8.56 0.46 1.46
CA CYS A 83 -8.10 -0.63 0.58
C CYS A 83 -6.74 -0.29 -0.07
N ARG A 84 -6.61 0.89 -0.66
CA ARG A 84 -5.38 1.36 -1.33
C ARG A 84 -4.20 1.47 -0.36
N ALA A 85 -4.44 1.92 0.88
CA ALA A 85 -3.43 1.94 1.93
C ALA A 85 -2.96 0.52 2.30
N TYR A 86 -3.87 -0.44 2.41
CA TYR A 86 -3.52 -1.85 2.59
C TYR A 86 -2.72 -2.41 1.42
N LEU A 87 -3.06 -2.07 0.17
CA LEU A 87 -2.25 -2.48 -0.99
C LEU A 87 -0.81 -1.98 -0.89
N CYS A 88 -0.62 -0.69 -0.57
CA CYS A 88 0.71 -0.12 -0.40
C CYS A 88 1.48 -0.80 0.73
N ARG A 89 0.86 -0.97 1.91
CA ARG A 89 1.50 -1.65 3.05
C ARG A 89 1.88 -3.09 2.70
N GLY A 90 1.00 -3.81 2.00
CA GLY A 90 1.26 -5.18 1.56
C GLY A 90 2.46 -5.25 0.62
N GLN A 91 2.58 -4.31 -0.32
CA GLN A 91 3.72 -4.24 -1.23
C GLN A 91 5.03 -3.89 -0.52
N LEU A 92 5.02 -2.97 0.46
CA LEU A 92 6.20 -2.66 1.29
C LEU A 92 6.69 -3.87 2.09
N LYS A 93 5.76 -4.74 2.48
CA LYS A 93 6.02 -5.96 3.25
C LYS A 93 6.24 -7.19 2.39
N SER A 94 5.99 -7.10 1.09
CA SER A 94 6.18 -8.24 0.18
C SER A 94 7.67 -8.55 0.10
N PRO A 95 8.12 -9.68 0.69
CA PRO A 95 9.53 -9.91 0.82
C PRO A 95 10.16 -10.17 -0.54
N PRO A 96 11.42 -9.74 -0.77
CA PRO A 96 12.23 -10.35 -1.82
C PRO A 96 12.43 -11.85 -1.50
N ALA A 97 13.08 -12.58 -2.40
CA ALA A 97 13.28 -14.04 -2.27
C ALA A 97 13.97 -14.52 -0.95
N THR A 98 14.44 -13.60 -0.11
CA THR A 98 15.16 -13.78 1.17
C THR A 98 14.51 -13.11 2.39
N GLY A 99 13.31 -12.51 2.26
CA GLY A 99 12.68 -11.81 3.39
C GLY A 99 12.08 -12.73 4.45
N SER A 100 11.66 -12.14 5.58
CA SER A 100 11.16 -12.89 6.73
C SER A 100 9.77 -13.48 6.48
N VAL A 101 9.44 -14.58 7.17
CA VAL A 101 8.08 -15.17 7.15
C VAL A 101 7.06 -14.18 7.72
N GLY A 102 7.43 -13.39 8.73
CA GLY A 102 6.54 -12.40 9.33
C GLY A 102 6.13 -11.29 8.35
N ASP A 103 7.08 -10.78 7.55
CA ASP A 103 6.76 -9.77 6.53
C ASP A 103 5.84 -10.34 5.44
N PHE A 104 6.06 -11.60 5.05
CA PHE A 104 5.16 -12.30 4.12
C PHE A 104 3.72 -12.40 4.67
N GLU A 105 3.56 -12.87 5.91
CA GLU A 105 2.25 -13.00 6.55
C GLU A 105 1.56 -11.65 6.68
N GLU A 106 2.31 -10.60 7.03
CA GLU A 106 1.78 -9.24 7.09
C GLU A 106 1.32 -8.74 5.71
N ALA A 107 2.10 -9.00 4.65
CA ALA A 107 1.74 -8.65 3.29
C ALA A 107 0.44 -9.33 2.85
N VAL A 108 0.35 -10.65 3.06
CA VAL A 108 -0.86 -11.44 2.76
C VAL A 108 -2.07 -10.90 3.51
N LEU A 109 -1.93 -10.62 4.81
CA LEU A 109 -3.02 -10.09 5.62
C LEU A 109 -3.51 -8.74 5.08
N CYS A 110 -2.61 -7.88 4.64
CA CYS A 110 -2.98 -6.59 4.03
C CYS A 110 -3.82 -6.80 2.76
N PHE A 111 -3.42 -7.69 1.85
CA PHE A 111 -4.20 -7.96 0.63
C PHE A 111 -5.58 -8.55 0.95
N LEU A 112 -5.67 -9.47 1.92
CA LEU A 112 -6.95 -10.04 2.35
C LEU A 112 -7.90 -8.98 2.94
N LYS A 113 -7.38 -8.05 3.76
CA LYS A 113 -8.16 -6.92 4.27
C LYS A 113 -8.67 -6.02 3.14
N ALA A 114 -7.82 -5.69 2.16
CA ALA A 114 -8.23 -4.90 1.00
C ALA A 114 -9.33 -5.60 0.19
N ILE A 115 -9.23 -6.91 -0.01
CA ILE A 115 -10.27 -7.72 -0.67
C ILE A 115 -11.57 -7.66 0.11
N GLU A 116 -11.53 -7.83 1.43
CA GLU A 116 -12.74 -7.88 2.26
C GLU A 116 -13.51 -6.55 2.23
N ILE A 117 -12.82 -5.44 2.46
CA ILE A 117 -13.44 -4.10 2.40
C ILE A 117 -14.04 -3.84 1.00
N SER A 118 -13.34 -4.27 -0.06
CA SER A 118 -13.76 -4.03 -1.44
C SER A 118 -15.01 -4.81 -1.86
N LYS A 119 -15.36 -5.91 -1.18
CA LYS A 119 -16.55 -6.72 -1.51
C LYS A 119 -17.86 -6.03 -1.14
N HIS A 120 -17.85 -5.13 -0.18
CA HIS A 120 -19.06 -4.51 0.34
C HIS A 120 -19.65 -3.44 -0.59
N GLU A 121 -18.87 -2.92 -1.53
CA GLU A 121 -19.30 -1.85 -2.43
C GLU A 121 -18.85 -2.17 -3.87
N PRO A 122 -19.80 -2.36 -4.83
CA PRO A 122 -19.48 -2.71 -6.22
C PRO A 122 -18.47 -1.77 -6.89
N ARG A 123 -18.47 -0.48 -6.52
CA ARG A 123 -17.52 0.50 -7.05
C ARG A 123 -16.07 0.19 -6.68
N TYR A 124 -15.82 -0.66 -5.69
CA TYR A 124 -14.49 -1.05 -5.24
C TYR A 124 -14.01 -2.39 -5.80
N PHE A 125 -14.79 -3.07 -6.65
CA PHE A 125 -14.39 -4.39 -7.19
C PHE A 125 -13.04 -4.40 -7.92
N PHE A 126 -12.64 -3.28 -8.53
CA PHE A 126 -11.31 -3.15 -9.13
C PHE A 126 -10.18 -3.26 -8.09
N LEU A 127 -10.41 -2.85 -6.84
CA LEU A 127 -9.45 -2.99 -5.74
C LEU A 127 -9.35 -4.43 -5.26
N ALA A 128 -10.46 -5.18 -5.25
CA ALA A 128 -10.44 -6.62 -4.99
C ALA A 128 -9.62 -7.36 -6.06
N PHE A 129 -9.77 -6.98 -7.33
CA PHE A 129 -8.96 -7.52 -8.42
C PHE A 129 -7.47 -7.20 -8.23
N ASN A 130 -7.12 -5.92 -8.00
CA ASN A 130 -5.74 -5.49 -7.77
C ASN A 130 -5.09 -6.21 -6.58
N ALA A 131 -5.82 -6.32 -5.47
CA ALA A 131 -5.38 -7.05 -4.29
C ALA A 131 -5.11 -8.53 -4.58
N SER A 132 -5.98 -9.17 -5.37
CA SER A 132 -5.85 -10.58 -5.75
C SER A 132 -4.61 -10.83 -6.61
N VAL A 133 -4.31 -9.91 -7.54
CA VAL A 133 -3.09 -9.96 -8.36
C VAL A 133 -1.85 -9.84 -7.49
N LEU A 134 -1.81 -8.86 -6.58
CA LEU A 134 -0.68 -8.64 -5.67
C LEU A 134 -0.48 -9.83 -4.71
N TYR A 135 -1.57 -10.39 -4.18
CA TYR A 135 -1.52 -11.62 -3.39
C TYR A 135 -0.86 -12.76 -4.17
N LEU A 136 -1.32 -13.02 -5.40
CA LEU A 136 -0.77 -14.10 -6.22
C LEU A 136 0.71 -13.86 -6.55
N GLN A 137 1.10 -12.62 -6.87
CA GLN A 137 2.49 -12.25 -7.11
C GLN A 137 3.37 -12.51 -5.89
N THR A 138 2.87 -12.20 -4.69
CA THR A 138 3.60 -12.36 -3.42
C THR A 138 3.74 -13.84 -3.03
N VAL A 139 2.71 -14.66 -3.29
CA VAL A 139 2.73 -16.09 -2.95
C VAL A 139 3.52 -16.90 -3.98
N ARG A 140 3.56 -16.49 -5.26
CA ARG A 140 4.15 -17.26 -6.36
C ARG A 140 5.61 -17.70 -6.14
N PRO A 141 6.53 -16.89 -5.58
CA PRO A 141 7.89 -17.34 -5.26
C PRO A 141 7.94 -18.54 -4.30
N LEU A 142 6.96 -18.67 -3.40
CA LEU A 142 6.85 -19.80 -2.47
C LEU A 142 6.26 -21.04 -3.11
N LEU A 143 5.55 -20.89 -4.23
CA LEU A 143 5.00 -21.99 -5.04
C LEU A 143 6.04 -22.64 -5.96
N GLN A 144 7.27 -22.12 -6.04
CA GLN A 144 8.31 -22.72 -6.87
C GLN A 144 8.77 -24.08 -6.30
N PRO A 145 9.01 -25.09 -7.16
CA PRO A 145 9.52 -26.39 -6.75
C PRO A 145 10.75 -26.24 -5.85
N GLY A 146 10.73 -26.88 -4.67
CA GLY A 146 11.79 -26.77 -3.67
C GLY A 146 11.52 -25.78 -2.52
N ARG A 147 10.67 -24.77 -2.71
CA ARG A 147 10.26 -23.80 -1.66
C ARG A 147 8.87 -24.05 -1.08
N CYS A 148 8.10 -24.96 -1.67
CA CYS A 148 6.74 -25.35 -1.27
C CYS A 148 6.57 -25.96 0.14
N ARG A 149 7.65 -26.08 0.94
CA ARG A 149 7.59 -26.73 2.26
C ARG A 149 6.75 -25.96 3.28
N HIS A 150 6.58 -24.65 3.09
CA HIS A 150 5.81 -23.77 3.97
C HIS A 150 4.35 -23.54 3.53
N LEU A 151 3.89 -24.15 2.43
CA LEU A 151 2.53 -23.96 1.93
C LEU A 151 1.53 -24.90 2.59
N VAL A 152 0.27 -24.48 2.70
CA VAL A 152 -0.83 -25.38 3.05
C VAL A 152 -0.98 -26.51 2.02
N PRO A 153 -1.37 -27.74 2.43
CA PRO A 153 -1.40 -28.92 1.55
C PRO A 153 -2.20 -28.75 0.25
N SER A 154 -3.30 -27.98 0.27
CA SER A 154 -4.13 -27.70 -0.91
C SER A 154 -3.37 -26.93 -2.00
N LEU A 155 -2.55 -25.95 -1.63
CA LEU A 155 -1.72 -25.19 -2.58
C LEU A 155 -0.56 -26.02 -3.14
N ARG A 156 -0.06 -27.02 -2.39
CA ARG A 156 0.96 -27.96 -2.87
C ARG A 156 0.46 -28.88 -3.99
N GLN A 157 -0.83 -29.21 -4.02
CA GLN A 157 -1.38 -30.06 -5.09
C GLN A 157 -1.38 -29.32 -6.45
N MET A 158 -1.65 -28.01 -6.44
CA MET A 158 -1.68 -27.21 -7.67
C MET A 158 -0.30 -27.02 -8.31
N SER A 159 0.78 -26.92 -7.52
CA SER A 159 2.14 -26.78 -8.06
C SER A 159 2.70 -28.07 -8.67
N ARG A 160 2.08 -29.23 -8.39
CA ARG A 160 2.41 -30.53 -9.01
C ARG A 160 1.71 -30.77 -10.35
N GLY A 161 0.68 -29.98 -10.68
CA GLY A 161 -0.17 -30.17 -11.86
C GLY A 161 0.37 -29.63 -13.19
N ARG A 162 1.61 -29.12 -13.24
CA ARG A 162 2.29 -28.81 -14.50
C ARG A 162 3.28 -29.92 -14.85
N ARG A 163 2.79 -30.96 -15.51
CA ARG A 163 3.60 -31.83 -16.38
C ARG A 163 2.99 -31.77 -17.77
#